data_AF-A0A0B7AF83-F1
#
_entry.id   AF-A0A0B7AF83-F1
#
_cell.length_a   1.000
_cell.length_b   1.000
_cell.length_c   1.000
_cell.angle_alpha   90.00
_cell.angle_beta   90.00
_cell.angle_gamma   90.00
#
_symmetry.space_group_name_H-M   'P 1'
#
loop_
_entity.id
_entity.type
_entity.pdbx_description
1 polymer ?
#
loop_
_entity_poly.entity_id
_entity_poly.type
_entity_poly.pdbx_seq_one_letter_code
_entity_poly.pdbx_strand_id
1 'polypeptide(L)'
;MKEISVFHVFKYMMYELGLRKQFKPSMTVLQMKLYQLTRLLHDHYKDVYDHLESHEISSTLYAAPWFLTLFASQFPLGFVARVFDMVFVQ
;
A
#
# COMPACT_ATOMS: atom_id res chain seq x y z
N MET A 1 3.50 -0.87 23.85
CA MET A 1 3.04 -2.27 23.67
C MET A 1 4.21 -3.20 23.98
N LYS A 2 3.99 -4.37 24.63
CA LYS A 2 5.06 -5.35 24.85
C LYS A 2 5.41 -6.05 23.52
N GLU A 3 6.66 -6.46 23.33
CA GLU A 3 7.14 -7.12 22.10
C GLU A 3 6.25 -8.28 21.67
N ILE A 4 5.88 -9.17 22.61
CA ILE A 4 5.02 -10.31 22.31
C ILE A 4 3.66 -9.87 21.74
N SER A 5 3.06 -8.81 22.26
CA SER A 5 1.80 -8.28 21.74
C SER A 5 1.98 -7.68 20.34
N VAL A 6 3.11 -7.01 20.07
CA VAL A 6 3.44 -6.49 18.73
C VAL A 6 3.55 -7.63 17.73
N PHE A 7 4.21 -8.73 18.08
CA PHE A 7 4.33 -9.90 17.21
C PHE A 7 2.96 -10.51 16.87
N HIS A 8 2.04 -10.58 17.84
CA HIS A 8 0.68 -11.06 17.60
C HIS A 8 -0.09 -10.15 16.64
N VAL A 9 -0.01 -8.84 16.83
CA VAL A 9 -0.62 -7.86 15.92
C VAL A 9 -0.02 -7.97 14.51
N PHE A 10 1.30 -8.09 14.40
CA PHE A 10 1.97 -8.29 13.12
C PHE A 10 1.51 -9.58 12.42
N LYS A 11 1.43 -10.70 13.15
CA LYS A 11 0.91 -11.96 12.60
C LYS A 11 -0.53 -11.80 12.10
N TYR A 12 -1.38 -11.13 12.88
CA TYR A 12 -2.77 -10.85 12.49
C TYR A 12 -2.83 -10.05 11.18
N MET A 13 -2.07 -8.96 11.06
CA MET A 13 -1.99 -8.18 9.82
C MET A 13 -1.52 -9.02 8.62
N MET A 14 -0.48 -9.83 8.82
CA MET A 14 0.11 -10.60 7.74
C MET A 14 -0.81 -11.72 7.25
N TYR A 15 -1.49 -12.41 8.16
CA TYR A 15 -2.26 -13.61 7.84
C TYR A 15 -3.76 -13.34 7.71
N GLU A 16 -4.38 -12.75 8.73
CA GLU A 16 -5.83 -12.53 8.77
C GLU A 16 -6.26 -11.38 7.86
N LEU A 17 -5.58 -10.23 7.92
CA LEU A 17 -5.82 -9.11 6.99
C LEU A 17 -5.19 -9.36 5.60
N GLY A 18 -4.47 -10.48 5.43
CA GLY A 18 -3.93 -10.89 4.14
C GLY A 18 -2.78 -10.04 3.58
N LEU A 19 -2.18 -9.17 4.40
CA LEU A 19 -1.11 -8.26 3.96
C LEU A 19 0.09 -9.01 3.38
N ARG A 20 0.39 -10.23 3.85
CA ARG A 20 1.50 -11.08 3.34
C ARG A 20 1.45 -11.32 1.84
N LYS A 21 0.27 -11.27 1.22
CA LYS A 21 0.08 -11.64 -0.19
C LYS A 21 0.92 -10.77 -1.14
N GLN A 22 1.10 -9.49 -0.81
CA GLN A 22 1.86 -8.54 -1.62
C GLN A 22 3.39 -8.67 -1.44
N PHE A 23 3.85 -9.40 -0.41
CA PHE A 23 5.27 -9.66 -0.15
C PHE A 23 5.75 -10.99 -0.73
N LYS A 24 4.90 -11.73 -1.44
CA LYS A 24 5.31 -12.98 -2.10
C LYS A 24 6.37 -12.69 -3.18
N PRO A 25 7.34 -13.58 -3.40
CA PRO A 25 8.42 -13.36 -4.37
C PRO A 25 7.95 -13.02 -5.79
N SER A 26 6.78 -13.54 -6.22
CA SER A 26 6.22 -13.25 -7.55
C SER A 26 5.72 -11.81 -7.70
N MET A 27 5.52 -11.08 -6.59
CA MET A 27 4.98 -9.72 -6.54
C MET A 27 3.63 -9.52 -7.26
N THR A 28 2.94 -10.60 -7.63
CA THR A 28 1.71 -10.54 -8.44
C THR A 28 0.62 -9.73 -7.76
N VAL A 29 0.44 -9.88 -6.45
CA VAL A 29 -0.58 -9.11 -5.70
C VAL A 29 -0.20 -7.64 -5.59
N LEU A 30 1.08 -7.32 -5.47
CA LEU A 30 1.54 -5.94 -5.50
C LEU A 30 1.28 -5.31 -6.88
N GLN A 31 1.64 -6.00 -7.97
CA GLN A 31 1.39 -5.54 -9.34
C GLN A 31 -0.11 -5.33 -9.60
N MET A 32 -0.98 -6.23 -9.13
CA MET A 32 -2.43 -6.04 -9.22
C MET A 32 -2.90 -4.78 -8.47
N LYS A 33 -2.41 -4.55 -7.25
CA LYS A 33 -2.75 -3.33 -6.48
C LYS A 33 -2.27 -2.05 -7.17
N LEU A 34 -1.07 -2.09 -7.76
CA LEU A 34 -0.51 -0.96 -8.52
C LEU A 34 -1.34 -0.67 -9.79
N TYR A 35 -1.78 -1.71 -10.49
CA TYR A 35 -2.71 -1.57 -11.60
C TYR A 35 -4.06 -1.00 -11.16
N GLN A 36 -4.62 -1.49 -10.04
CA GLN A 36 -5.85 -0.95 -9.46
C GLN A 36 -5.71 0.54 -9.13
N LEU A 37 -4.58 0.98 -8.56
CA LEU A 37 -4.30 2.38 -8.32
C LEU A 37 -4.29 3.19 -9.62
N THR A 38 -3.62 2.69 -10.67
CA THR A 38 -3.61 3.33 -11.99
C THR A 38 -5.03 3.47 -12.55
N ARG A 39 -5.88 2.45 -12.40
CA ARG A 39 -7.29 2.51 -12.83
C ARG A 39 -8.12 3.49 -12.01
N LEU A 40 -7.92 3.55 -10.70
CA LEU A 40 -8.59 4.54 -9.84
C LEU A 40 -8.20 5.97 -10.22
N LEU A 41 -6.94 6.22 -10.58
CA LEU A 41 -6.52 7.51 -11.12
C LEU A 41 -7.21 7.81 -12.45
N HIS A 42 -7.24 6.84 -13.38
CA HIS A 42 -7.95 7.01 -14.65
C HIS A 42 -9.43 7.38 -14.44
N ASP A 43 -10.11 6.68 -13.53
CA ASP A 43 -11.56 6.80 -13.36
C ASP A 43 -11.98 8.04 -12.54
N HIS A 44 -11.12 8.53 -11.64
CA HIS A 44 -11.44 9.67 -10.75
C HIS A 44 -10.64 10.95 -11.01
N TYR A 45 -9.44 10.86 -11.58
CA TYR A 45 -8.50 11.98 -11.79
C TYR A 45 -7.84 11.86 -13.17
N LYS A 46 -8.67 11.92 -14.22
CA LYS A 46 -8.26 11.64 -15.60
C LYS A 46 -7.15 12.55 -16.12
N ASP A 47 -7.15 13.82 -15.72
CA ASP A 47 -6.11 14.80 -16.05
C ASP A 47 -4.74 14.42 -15.48
N VAL A 48 -4.70 13.98 -14.22
CA VAL A 48 -3.49 13.47 -13.57
C VAL A 48 -3.04 12.16 -14.23
N TYR A 49 -3.97 11.25 -14.49
CA TYR A 49 -3.68 10.00 -15.19
C TYR A 49 -3.04 10.25 -16.55
N ASP A 50 -3.64 11.12 -17.38
CA ASP A 50 -3.16 11.42 -18.73
C ASP A 50 -1.77 12.06 -18.70
N HIS A 51 -1.51 12.94 -17.73
CA HIS A 51 -0.20 13.54 -17.54
C HIS A 51 0.87 12.51 -17.13
N LEU A 52 0.55 11.57 -16.24
CA LEU A 52 1.46 10.51 -15.85
C LEU A 52 1.70 9.53 -17.02
N GLU A 53 0.64 9.17 -17.75
CA GLU A 53 0.70 8.29 -18.92
C GLU A 53 1.53 8.90 -20.05
N SER A 54 1.37 10.21 -20.33
CA SER A 54 2.14 10.90 -21.38
C SER A 54 3.65 10.95 -21.10
N HIS A 55 4.06 10.72 -19.86
CA HIS A 55 5.46 10.66 -19.43
C HIS A 55 5.92 9.24 -19.06
N GLU A 56 5.10 8.22 -19.37
CA GLU A 56 5.39 6.80 -19.05
C GLU A 56 5.63 6.55 -17.55
N ILE A 57 5.03 7.36 -16.68
CA ILE A 57 5.20 7.24 -15.22
C ILE A 57 4.26 6.16 -14.69
N SER A 58 4.77 4.93 -14.65
CA SER A 58 4.08 3.80 -14.03
C SER A 58 3.93 3.99 -12.51
N SER A 59 2.79 3.56 -11.96
CA SER A 59 2.54 3.56 -10.51
C SER A 59 3.58 2.78 -9.71
N THR A 60 4.24 1.79 -10.33
CA THR A 60 5.35 1.05 -9.72
C THR A 60 6.51 1.97 -9.30
N LEU A 61 6.76 3.07 -10.03
CA LEU A 61 7.89 3.98 -9.79
C LEU A 61 7.75 4.78 -8.50
N TYR A 62 6.52 5.03 -8.03
CA TYR A 62 6.28 5.90 -6.86
C TYR A 62 5.47 5.22 -5.74
N ALA A 63 4.55 4.30 -6.07
CA ALA A 63 3.60 3.76 -5.09
C ALA A 63 4.01 2.41 -4.49
N ALA A 64 5.03 1.72 -5.03
CA ALA A 64 5.49 0.46 -4.45
C ALA A 64 5.88 0.58 -2.95
N PRO A 65 6.62 1.64 -2.52
CA PRO A 65 6.89 1.86 -1.11
C PRO A 65 5.63 2.08 -0.26
N TRP A 66 4.60 2.74 -0.82
CA TRP A 66 3.35 3.02 -0.10
C TRP A 66 2.64 1.72 0.30
N PHE A 67 2.51 0.79 -0.64
CA PHE A 67 1.92 -0.52 -0.36
C PHE A 67 2.80 -1.35 0.58
N LEU A 68 4.09 -1.48 0.28
CA LEU A 68 5.00 -2.38 0.99
C LEU A 68 5.34 -1.93 2.41
N THR A 69 5.23 -0.65 2.70
CA THR A 69 5.58 -0.11 4.04
C THR A 69 4.38 0.46 4.77
N LEU A 70 3.18 0.39 4.17
CA LEU A 70 1.99 1.09 4.66
C LEU A 70 2.32 2.56 4.95
N PHE A 71 2.96 3.22 3.98
CA PHE A 71 3.43 4.61 4.02
C PHE A 71 4.53 4.93 5.06
N ALA A 72 4.95 3.97 5.89
CA ALA A 72 5.87 4.22 7.00
C ALA A 72 7.28 4.67 6.58
N SER A 73 7.72 4.38 5.36
CA SER A 73 9.05 4.77 4.89
C SER A 73 9.19 6.23 4.47
N GLN A 74 8.08 6.90 4.15
CA GLN A 74 8.09 8.23 3.52
C GLN A 74 7.24 9.27 4.26
N PHE A 75 6.28 8.83 5.09
CA PHE A 75 5.33 9.73 5.74
C PHE A 75 5.59 9.85 7.26
N PRO A 76 5.21 10.98 7.89
CA PRO A 76 5.38 11.17 9.34
C PRO A 76 4.65 10.10 10.16
N LEU A 77 5.24 9.69 11.29
CA LEU A 77 4.71 8.61 12.13
C LEU A 77 3.27 8.85 12.59
N GLY A 78 2.89 10.10 12.87
CA GLY A 78 1.51 10.46 13.24
C GLY A 78 0.50 10.17 12.12
N PHE A 79 0.86 10.39 10.86
CA PHE A 79 0.04 10.02 9.71
C PHE A 79 -0.07 8.50 9.58
N VAL A 80 1.07 7.81 9.69
CA VAL A 80 1.14 6.35 9.60
C VAL A 80 0.29 5.70 10.68
N ALA A 81 0.30 6.20 11.91
CA ALA A 81 -0.54 5.70 12.99
C ALA A 81 -2.04 5.75 12.63
N ARG A 82 -2.50 6.84 11.99
CA ARG A 82 -3.90 6.98 11.55
C ARG A 82 -4.24 6.04 10.39
N VAL A 83 -3.30 5.76 9.49
CA VAL A 83 -3.48 4.74 8.44
C VAL A 83 -3.66 3.36 9.08
N PHE A 84 -2.84 3.02 10.08
CA PHE A 84 -2.99 1.75 10.81
C PHE A 84 -4.34 1.67 11.54
N ASP A 85 -4.82 2.75 12.17
CA ASP A 85 -6.17 2.78 12.77
C ASP A 85 -7.24 2.36 11.75
N MET A 86 -7.19 2.90 10.52
CA MET A 86 -8.15 2.57 9.47
C MET A 86 -8.04 1.11 9.01
N VAL A 87 -6.81 0.60 8.87
CA VAL A 87 -6.54 -0.79 8.45
C VAL A 87 -7.07 -1.82 9.46
N PHE A 88 -7.12 -1.49 10.75
CA PHE A 88 -7.63 -2.42 11.78
C PHE A 88 -9.14 -2.33 12.00
N VAL A 89 -9.79 -1.24 11.56
CA VAL A 89 -11.22 -1.01 11.76
C VAL A 89 -12.07 -1.48 10.57
N GLN A 90 -11.54 -1.37 9.34
CA GLN A 90 -12.21 -1.82 8.11
C GLN A 90 -12.06 -3.32 7.88
#